data_AF-A0A1G3QYW8-F1
#
_entry.id   AF-A0A1G3QYW8-F1
#
_cell.length_a   1.000
_cell.length_b   1.000
_cell.length_c   1.000
_cell.angle_alpha   90.00
_cell.angle_beta   90.00
_cell.angle_gamma   90.00
#
_symmetry.space_group_name_H-M   'P 1'
#
loop_
_entity.id
_entity.type
_entity.pdbx_description
1 polymer ?
#
loop_
_entity_poly.entity_id
_entity_poly.type
_entity_poly.pdbx_seq_one_letter_code
_entity_poly.pdbx_strand_id
1 'polypeptide(L)'
;MEVTLLIEAMDSSFRVLEDAKNQAVDIMNSAVRVTSETRTIEEKKLVNIFKGAQSRRAILQNTVATFVILFGFWTVLSGIFDLFHLTLGVICSLIISILTHDLLFANVRVGDIKLTIIRFIRYLPWLIYQIFVSNFYVAYLVLSPKMPISPQIIRFKTKLESDISWVVLANSITLTPGTITIDIKDGEFYVHALAKKVADDLNTGEMEDRVAHIFMEADHIYVQDVLDVAPIFGVLRKGI
;
A
#
# COMPACT_ATOMS: atom_id res chain seq x y z
N MET A 1 8.08 -87.29 15.48
CA MET A 1 8.21 -86.43 16.66
C MET A 1 9.26 -85.35 16.45
N GLU A 2 10.48 -85.69 15.98
CA GLU A 2 11.53 -84.68 15.69
C GLU A 2 11.17 -83.67 14.60
N VAL A 3 10.59 -84.11 13.48
CA VAL A 3 10.23 -83.19 12.37
C VAL A 3 9.19 -82.15 12.80
N THR A 4 8.22 -82.54 13.63
CA THR A 4 7.18 -81.65 14.16
C THR A 4 7.78 -80.58 15.08
N LEU A 5 8.70 -80.97 15.98
CA LEU A 5 9.41 -80.03 16.86
C LEU A 5 10.30 -79.05 16.08
N LEU A 6 10.92 -79.51 14.99
CA LEU A 6 11.78 -78.67 14.16
C LEU A 6 10.97 -77.64 13.35
N ILE A 7 9.79 -78.04 12.85
CA ILE A 7 8.84 -77.13 12.21
C ILE A 7 8.30 -76.10 13.21
N GLU A 8 7.93 -76.52 14.42
CA GLU A 8 7.40 -75.63 15.45
C GLU A 8 8.46 -74.64 15.98
N ALA A 9 9.71 -75.09 16.14
CA ALA A 9 10.83 -74.22 16.49
C ALA A 9 11.16 -73.22 15.36
N MET A 10 11.07 -73.64 14.10
CA MET A 10 11.27 -72.77 12.94
C MET A 10 10.16 -71.72 12.82
N ASP A 11 8.89 -72.10 13.01
CA ASP A 11 7.75 -71.19 13.02
C ASP A 11 7.84 -70.18 14.17
N SER A 12 8.22 -70.63 15.38
CA SER A 12 8.47 -69.75 16.53
C SER A 12 9.61 -68.77 16.25
N SER A 13 10.72 -69.23 15.67
CA SER A 13 11.87 -68.38 15.33
C SER A 13 11.51 -67.36 14.23
N PHE A 14 10.73 -67.77 13.23
CA PHE A 14 10.23 -66.89 12.18
C PHE A 14 9.28 -65.83 12.74
N ARG A 15 8.38 -66.22 13.66
CA ARG A 15 7.48 -65.30 14.35
C ARG A 15 8.25 -64.26 15.17
N VAL A 16 9.27 -64.68 15.92
CA VAL A 16 10.13 -63.76 16.69
C VAL A 16 10.86 -62.79 15.77
N LEU A 17 11.35 -63.24 14.62
CA LEU A 17 12.00 -62.38 13.63
C LEU A 17 11.02 -61.38 13.00
N GLU A 18 9.80 -61.82 12.69
CA GLU A 18 8.76 -60.96 12.13
C GLU A 18 8.29 -59.90 13.14
N ASP A 19 8.11 -60.28 14.41
CA ASP A 19 7.78 -59.37 15.50
C ASP A 19 8.90 -58.33 15.73
N ALA A 20 10.16 -58.78 15.74
CA ALA A 20 11.31 -57.89 15.88
C ALA A 20 11.43 -56.91 14.70
N LYS A 21 11.16 -57.36 13.47
CA LYS A 21 11.13 -56.51 12.28
C LYS A 21 10.04 -55.45 12.39
N ASN A 22 8.82 -55.85 12.78
CA ASN A 22 7.70 -54.93 12.93
C ASN A 22 7.97 -53.88 14.01
N GLN A 23 8.53 -54.30 15.15
CA GLN A 23 8.94 -53.39 16.21
C GLN A 23 10.01 -52.38 15.76
N ALA A 24 11.01 -52.83 14.98
CA ALA A 24 12.05 -51.94 14.45
C ALA A 24 11.48 -50.89 13.48
N VAL A 25 10.52 -51.29 12.62
CA VAL A 25 9.83 -50.37 11.69
C VAL A 25 9.01 -49.34 12.46
N ASP A 26 8.31 -49.74 13.52
CA ASP A 26 7.54 -48.82 14.37
C ASP A 26 8.42 -47.81 15.09
N ILE A 27 9.57 -48.26 15.62
CA ILE A 27 10.55 -47.37 16.23
C ILE A 27 11.09 -46.37 15.19
N MET A 28 11.43 -46.83 13.99
CA MET A 28 11.91 -45.96 12.92
C MET A 28 10.85 -44.92 12.52
N ASN A 29 9.59 -45.33 12.36
CA ASN A 29 8.48 -44.43 12.02
C ASN A 29 8.24 -43.40 13.13
N SER A 30 8.29 -43.80 14.40
CA SER A 30 8.15 -42.87 15.52
C SER A 30 9.31 -41.88 15.61
N ALA A 31 10.56 -42.33 15.41
CA ALA A 31 11.74 -41.47 15.39
C ALA A 31 11.69 -40.45 14.24
N VAL A 32 11.28 -40.89 13.04
CA VAL A 32 11.06 -39.99 11.89
C VAL A 32 9.96 -38.98 12.19
N ARG A 33 8.84 -39.43 12.78
CA ARG A 33 7.73 -38.54 13.16
C ARG A 33 8.19 -37.46 14.14
N VAL A 34 8.85 -37.85 15.24
CA VAL A 34 9.38 -36.90 16.24
C VAL A 34 10.38 -35.92 15.61
N THR A 35 11.25 -36.40 14.72
CA THR A 35 12.22 -35.54 14.01
C THR A 35 11.52 -34.55 13.06
N SER A 36 10.46 -34.99 12.38
CA SER A 36 9.66 -34.11 11.51
C SER A 36 8.88 -33.08 12.32
N GLU A 37 8.25 -33.48 13.43
CA GLU A 37 7.48 -32.61 14.31
C GLU A 37 8.40 -31.55 14.94
N THR A 38 9.56 -31.96 15.47
CA THR A 38 10.55 -31.03 16.03
C THR A 38 11.03 -30.01 14.99
N ARG A 39 11.35 -30.44 13.77
CA ARG A 39 11.72 -29.54 12.67
C ARG A 39 10.60 -28.55 12.33
N THR A 40 9.34 -29.01 12.24
CA THR A 40 8.21 -28.11 11.96
C THR A 40 7.96 -27.11 13.09
N ILE A 41 8.19 -27.49 14.35
CA ILE A 41 8.09 -26.59 15.51
C ILE A 41 9.20 -25.54 15.45
N GLU A 42 10.43 -25.93 15.11
CA GLU A 42 11.57 -25.01 14.95
C GLU A 42 11.34 -24.00 13.82
N GLU A 43 10.88 -24.46 12.65
CA GLU A 43 10.54 -23.60 11.51
C GLU A 43 9.42 -22.60 11.88
N LYS A 44 8.34 -23.05 12.54
CA LYS A 44 7.28 -22.15 13.03
C LYS A 44 7.80 -21.13 14.03
N LYS A 45 8.69 -21.53 14.95
CA LYS A 45 9.29 -20.65 15.94
C LYS A 45 10.19 -19.61 15.27
N LEU A 46 11.01 -20.00 14.31
CA LEU A 46 11.84 -19.08 13.53
C LEU A 46 10.96 -18.07 12.76
N VAL A 47 9.94 -18.53 12.04
CA VAL A 47 9.01 -17.65 11.30
C VAL A 47 8.34 -16.65 12.24
N ASN A 48 7.90 -17.08 13.42
CA ASN A 48 7.28 -16.18 14.42
C ASN A 48 8.28 -15.17 15.00
N ILE A 49 9.52 -15.59 15.26
CA ILE A 49 10.59 -14.68 15.72
C ILE A 49 10.92 -13.65 14.64
N PHE A 50 11.08 -14.07 13.38
CA PHE A 50 11.33 -13.18 12.25
C PHE A 50 10.17 -12.21 12.03
N LYS A 51 8.92 -12.69 12.01
CA LYS A 51 7.73 -11.82 11.91
C LYS A 51 7.62 -10.84 13.08
N GLY A 52 7.90 -11.29 14.31
CA GLY A 52 7.91 -10.44 15.50
C GLY A 52 8.99 -9.37 15.46
N ALA A 53 10.20 -9.73 15.03
CA ALA A 53 11.31 -8.78 14.86
C ALA A 53 11.02 -7.76 13.73
N GLN A 54 10.45 -8.21 12.62
CA GLN A 54 10.04 -7.36 11.51
C GLN A 54 8.92 -6.38 11.91
N SER A 55 7.93 -6.85 12.68
CA SER A 55 6.86 -6.01 13.23
C SER A 55 7.41 -4.95 14.20
N ARG A 56 8.28 -5.34 15.14
CA ARG A 56 8.93 -4.37 16.05
C ARG A 56 9.74 -3.33 15.31
N ARG A 57 10.46 -3.73 14.26
CA ARG A 57 11.23 -2.81 13.41
C ARG A 57 10.30 -1.82 12.69
N ALA A 58 9.19 -2.27 12.13
CA ALA A 58 8.21 -1.42 11.47
C ALA A 58 7.57 -0.42 12.45
N ILE A 59 7.15 -0.89 13.63
CA ILE A 59 6.63 -0.02 14.70
C ILE A 59 7.65 1.06 15.06
N LEU A 60 8.91 0.67 15.33
CA LEU A 60 9.95 1.61 15.67
C LEU A 60 10.23 2.61 14.54
N GLN A 61 10.27 2.15 13.29
CA GLN A 61 10.46 3.02 12.12
C GLN A 61 9.31 4.03 11.99
N ASN A 62 8.06 3.58 12.15
CA ASN A 62 6.90 4.46 12.07
C ASN A 62 6.88 5.46 13.23
N THR A 63 7.19 5.03 14.46
CA THR A 63 7.33 5.93 15.61
C THR A 63 8.44 6.96 15.34
N VAL A 64 9.63 6.55 14.93
CA VAL A 64 10.71 7.51 14.67
C VAL A 64 10.35 8.49 13.54
N ALA A 65 9.73 8.01 12.47
CA ALA A 65 9.30 8.86 11.36
C ALA A 65 8.23 9.88 11.81
N THR A 66 7.20 9.43 12.53
CA THR A 66 6.16 10.30 13.11
C THR A 66 6.76 11.33 14.06
N PHE A 67 7.66 10.93 14.94
CA PHE A 67 8.36 11.85 15.84
C PHE A 67 9.11 12.94 15.08
N VAL A 68 9.90 12.57 14.08
CA VAL A 68 10.69 13.54 13.28
C VAL A 68 9.76 14.53 12.56
N ILE A 69 8.67 14.05 11.97
CA ILE A 69 7.68 14.90 11.30
C ILE A 69 7.03 15.87 12.29
N LEU A 70 6.54 15.38 13.42
CA LEU A 70 5.86 16.19 14.43
C LEU A 70 6.80 17.22 15.07
N PHE A 71 8.03 16.82 15.39
CA PHE A 71 9.02 17.72 15.98
C PHE A 71 9.50 18.79 14.98
N GLY A 72 9.70 18.40 13.72
CA GLY A 72 10.00 19.35 12.65
C GLY A 72 8.86 20.34 12.46
N PHE A 73 7.62 19.85 12.43
CA PHE A 73 6.42 20.69 12.35
C PHE A 73 6.30 21.66 13.53
N TRP A 74 6.51 21.18 14.76
CA TRP A 74 6.56 22.00 15.97
C TRP A 74 7.60 23.12 15.86
N THR A 75 8.81 22.79 15.41
CA THR A 75 9.92 23.74 15.31
C THR A 75 9.61 24.84 14.30
N VAL A 76 9.07 24.46 13.13
CA VAL A 76 8.67 25.41 12.08
C VAL A 76 7.54 26.32 12.56
N LEU A 77 6.54 25.76 13.26
CA LEU A 77 5.39 26.52 13.75
C LEU A 77 5.76 27.45 14.92
N SER A 78 6.60 26.98 15.82
CA SER A 78 7.01 27.74 17.01
C SER A 78 7.96 28.88 16.63
N GLY A 79 8.90 28.66 15.70
CA GLY A 79 9.90 29.66 15.29
C GLY A 79 10.87 30.11 16.40
N ILE A 80 10.78 29.53 17.60
CA ILE A 80 11.59 29.85 18.78
C ILE A 80 12.56 28.69 19.02
N PHE A 81 13.85 29.01 19.10
CA PHE A 81 14.94 28.03 19.23
C PHE A 81 15.63 28.07 20.60
N ASP A 82 14.89 28.42 21.66
CA ASP A 82 15.43 28.33 23.02
C ASP A 82 15.43 26.87 23.51
N LEU A 83 16.21 26.59 24.56
CA LEU A 83 16.32 25.24 25.10
C LEU A 83 14.98 24.75 25.68
N PHE A 84 14.20 25.65 26.28
CA PHE A 84 12.93 25.30 26.93
C PHE A 84 11.87 24.84 25.92
N HIS A 85 11.63 25.58 24.84
CA HIS A 85 10.62 25.25 23.83
C HIS A 85 11.04 24.01 23.01
N LEU A 86 12.34 23.83 22.75
CA LEU A 86 12.83 22.62 22.09
C LEU A 86 12.64 21.37 22.95
N THR A 87 12.95 21.43 24.25
CA THR A 87 12.73 20.29 25.15
C THR A 87 11.25 19.94 25.28
N LEU A 88 10.37 20.96 25.38
CA LEU A 88 8.92 20.74 25.38
C LEU A 88 8.44 20.10 24.06
N GLY A 89 8.94 20.61 22.92
CA GLY A 89 8.64 20.04 21.60
C GLY A 89 9.05 18.58 21.48
N VAL A 90 10.23 18.20 21.99
CA VAL A 90 10.68 16.79 22.02
C VAL A 90 9.75 15.94 22.87
N ILE A 91 9.41 16.36 24.09
CA ILE A 91 8.55 15.60 25.00
C ILE A 91 7.18 15.39 24.36
N CYS A 92 6.53 16.46 23.89
CA CYS A 92 5.21 16.39 23.28
C CYS A 92 5.22 15.53 22.01
N SER A 93 6.17 15.74 21.11
CA SER A 93 6.25 14.97 19.85
C SER A 93 6.51 13.49 20.12
N LEU A 94 7.31 13.15 21.13
CA LEU A 94 7.59 11.76 21.51
C LEU A 94 6.34 11.07 22.06
N ILE A 95 5.62 11.72 22.98
CA ILE A 95 4.38 11.18 23.55
C ILE A 95 3.36 10.89 22.44
N ILE A 96 3.08 11.88 21.59
CA ILE A 96 2.12 11.72 20.50
C ILE A 96 2.60 10.66 19.52
N SER A 97 3.89 10.64 19.20
CA SER A 97 4.42 9.65 18.28
C SER A 97 4.28 8.22 18.78
N ILE A 98 4.38 7.97 20.09
CA ILE A 98 4.16 6.62 20.65
C ILE A 98 2.68 6.24 20.55
N LEU A 99 1.77 7.19 20.81
CA LEU A 99 0.33 6.97 20.77
C LEU A 99 -0.24 6.82 19.34
N THR A 100 0.43 7.40 18.34
CA THR A 100 -0.13 7.61 16.98
C THR A 100 0.80 7.06 15.88
N HIS A 101 1.70 6.13 16.21
CA HIS A 101 2.65 5.56 15.25
C HIS A 101 1.99 4.74 14.14
N ASP A 102 0.77 4.26 14.35
CA ASP A 102 0.01 3.43 13.42
C ASP A 102 -0.82 4.25 12.41
N LEU A 103 -1.23 5.49 12.73
CA LEU A 103 -2.09 6.27 11.83
C LEU A 103 -1.38 6.84 10.59
N LEU A 104 -0.11 7.29 10.72
CA LEU A 104 0.56 8.01 9.62
C LEU A 104 1.08 7.10 8.49
N PHE A 105 1.38 5.84 8.80
CA PHE A 105 2.05 4.94 7.86
C PHE A 105 1.34 3.60 7.70
N ALA A 106 0.05 3.50 8.05
CA ALA A 106 -0.73 2.26 8.00
C ALA A 106 -0.64 1.52 6.64
N ASN A 107 -0.52 2.26 5.53
CA ASN A 107 -0.55 1.71 4.16
C ASN A 107 0.54 2.26 3.21
N VAL A 108 1.57 2.95 3.72
CA VAL A 108 2.61 3.49 2.84
C VAL A 108 3.66 2.41 2.56
N ARG A 109 3.83 2.05 1.29
CA ARG A 109 4.91 1.15 0.84
C ARG A 109 6.25 1.85 1.08
N VAL A 110 6.86 1.58 2.24
CA VAL A 110 8.04 2.30 2.80
C VAL A 110 9.29 2.28 1.90
N GLY A 111 9.27 1.53 0.79
CA GLY A 111 10.39 1.39 -0.14
C GLY A 111 10.85 2.69 -0.79
N ASP A 112 9.93 3.61 -1.15
CA ASP A 112 10.25 4.67 -2.12
C ASP A 112 9.88 6.10 -1.69
N ILE A 113 9.74 6.36 -0.39
CA ILE A 113 9.32 7.67 0.15
C ILE A 113 10.13 8.85 -0.41
N LYS A 114 11.44 8.68 -0.61
CA LYS A 114 12.32 9.72 -1.16
C LYS A 114 11.94 10.07 -2.60
N LEU A 115 11.68 9.06 -3.42
CA LEU A 115 11.33 9.26 -4.82
C LEU A 115 9.91 9.84 -4.94
N THR A 116 8.96 9.38 -4.11
CA THR A 116 7.63 10.00 -3.99
C THR A 116 7.71 11.48 -3.63
N ILE A 117 8.51 11.85 -2.61
CA ILE A 117 8.71 13.26 -2.22
C ILE A 117 9.26 14.08 -3.38
N ILE A 118 10.28 13.58 -4.09
CA ILE A 118 10.88 14.28 -5.24
C ILE A 118 9.84 14.46 -6.35
N ARG A 119 9.08 13.41 -6.69
CA ARG A 119 8.04 13.49 -7.73
C ARG A 119 6.92 14.46 -7.32
N PHE A 120 6.52 14.47 -6.04
CA PHE A 120 5.54 15.40 -5.49
C PHE A 120 6.02 16.86 -5.56
N ILE A 121 7.27 17.12 -5.18
CA ILE A 121 7.87 18.47 -5.29
C ILE A 121 7.90 18.93 -6.75
N ARG A 122 8.18 18.04 -7.71
CA ARG A 122 8.16 18.38 -9.15
C ARG A 122 6.74 18.61 -9.69
N TYR A 123 5.73 17.98 -9.09
CA TYR A 123 4.32 18.20 -9.42
C TYR A 123 3.82 19.57 -8.93
N LEU A 124 4.30 20.04 -7.78
CA LEU A 124 3.79 21.25 -7.13
C LEU A 124 3.83 22.52 -8.00
N PRO A 125 4.91 22.85 -8.74
CA PRO A 125 4.90 24.01 -9.64
C PRO A 125 3.84 23.93 -10.74
N TRP A 126 3.57 22.74 -11.28
CA TRP A 126 2.52 22.55 -12.28
C TRP A 126 1.12 22.76 -11.65
N LEU A 127 0.88 22.21 -10.45
CA LEU A 127 -0.37 22.41 -9.75
C LEU A 127 -0.60 23.89 -9.42
N ILE A 128 0.42 24.59 -8.93
CA ILE A 128 0.36 26.04 -8.68
C ILE A 128 0.00 26.81 -9.95
N TYR A 129 0.59 26.47 -11.08
CA TYR A 129 0.23 27.07 -12.36
C TYR A 129 -1.25 26.85 -12.71
N GLN A 130 -1.76 25.63 -12.56
CA GLN A 130 -3.18 25.32 -12.79
C GLN A 130 -4.10 26.12 -11.86
N ILE A 131 -3.74 26.26 -10.58
CA ILE A 131 -4.47 27.07 -9.61
C ILE A 131 -4.57 28.53 -10.09
N PHE A 132 -3.46 29.12 -10.54
CA PHE A 132 -3.47 30.50 -11.05
C PHE A 132 -4.34 30.65 -12.31
N VAL A 133 -4.19 29.76 -13.29
CA VAL A 133 -4.98 29.78 -14.54
C VAL A 133 -6.47 29.67 -14.24
N SER A 134 -6.85 28.73 -13.38
CA SER A 134 -8.24 28.50 -12.99
C SER A 134 -8.79 29.65 -12.15
N ASN A 135 -7.98 30.30 -11.31
CA ASN A 135 -8.39 31.50 -10.59
C ASN A 135 -8.77 32.65 -11.55
N PHE A 136 -7.94 32.93 -12.57
CA PHE A 136 -8.27 33.93 -13.59
C PHE A 136 -9.55 33.57 -14.36
N TYR A 137 -9.74 32.30 -14.67
CA TYR A 137 -10.96 31.83 -15.34
C TYR A 137 -12.21 32.05 -14.47
N VAL A 138 -12.16 31.69 -13.18
CA VAL A 138 -13.26 31.94 -12.25
C VAL A 138 -13.50 33.44 -12.05
N ALA A 139 -12.46 34.25 -11.93
CA ALA A 139 -12.59 35.71 -11.85
C ALA A 139 -13.30 36.27 -13.08
N TYR A 140 -12.96 35.79 -14.29
CA TYR A 140 -13.67 36.15 -15.51
C TYR A 140 -15.14 35.73 -15.48
N LEU A 141 -15.46 34.52 -14.99
CA LEU A 141 -16.86 34.06 -14.89
C LEU A 141 -17.70 34.96 -13.96
N VAL A 142 -17.13 35.37 -12.83
CA VAL A 142 -17.82 36.21 -11.83
C VAL A 142 -17.97 37.66 -12.30
N LEU A 143 -16.95 38.20 -12.97
CA LEU A 143 -16.96 39.59 -13.46
C LEU A 143 -17.72 39.76 -14.78
N SER A 144 -17.98 38.66 -15.51
CA SER A 144 -18.70 38.71 -16.77
C SER A 144 -20.18 39.03 -16.52
N PRO A 145 -20.73 40.11 -17.11
CA PRO A 145 -22.14 40.46 -16.94
C PRO A 145 -23.10 39.40 -17.51
N LYS A 146 -22.60 38.53 -18.39
CA LYS A 146 -23.35 37.40 -18.94
C LYS A 146 -23.41 36.19 -18.00
N MET A 147 -22.56 36.17 -16.95
CA MET A 147 -22.39 35.07 -16.00
C MET A 147 -22.55 33.68 -16.64
N PRO A 148 -21.63 33.27 -17.54
CA PRO A 148 -21.73 32.01 -18.27
C PRO A 148 -21.35 30.80 -17.38
N ILE A 149 -22.05 30.67 -16.26
CA ILE A 149 -21.91 29.63 -15.24
C ILE A 149 -22.87 28.49 -15.63
N SER A 150 -22.38 27.25 -15.56
CA SER A 150 -23.18 26.06 -15.86
C SER A 150 -22.76 24.96 -14.89
N PRO A 151 -23.29 25.01 -13.65
CA PRO A 151 -22.89 24.09 -12.60
C PRO A 151 -23.35 22.68 -12.96
N GLN A 152 -22.47 21.70 -12.77
CA GLN A 152 -22.78 20.30 -13.00
C GLN A 152 -21.99 19.41 -12.05
N ILE A 153 -22.50 18.22 -11.80
CA ILE A 153 -21.77 17.17 -11.10
C ILE A 153 -21.23 16.22 -12.15
N ILE A 154 -19.91 16.07 -12.18
CA ILE A 154 -19.25 15.06 -12.99
C ILE A 154 -18.88 13.87 -12.12
N ARG A 155 -18.94 12.70 -12.74
CA ARG A 155 -18.55 11.43 -12.13
C ARG A 155 -17.54 10.75 -13.02
N PHE A 156 -16.42 10.35 -12.46
CA PHE A 156 -15.42 9.54 -13.16
C PHE A 156 -14.83 8.47 -12.24
N LYS A 157 -14.50 7.33 -12.83
CA LYS A 157 -13.78 6.25 -12.15
C LYS A 157 -12.30 6.56 -12.17
N THR A 158 -11.65 6.57 -11.00
CA THR A 158 -10.20 6.71 -10.95
C THR A 158 -9.50 5.38 -11.22
N LYS A 159 -8.33 5.45 -11.84
CA LYS A 159 -7.39 4.34 -11.99
C LYS A 159 -6.36 4.23 -10.86
N LEU A 160 -6.39 5.16 -9.91
CA LEU A 160 -5.53 5.16 -8.74
C LEU A 160 -5.97 4.07 -7.77
N GLU A 161 -5.01 3.43 -7.11
CA GLU A 161 -5.24 2.31 -6.20
C GLU A 161 -5.09 2.69 -4.72
N SER A 162 -4.23 3.66 -4.39
CA SER A 162 -3.96 3.98 -2.99
C SER A 162 -4.81 5.13 -2.45
N ASP A 163 -5.18 5.01 -1.17
CA ASP A 163 -5.93 6.04 -0.44
C ASP A 163 -5.24 7.41 -0.48
N ILE A 164 -3.90 7.43 -0.38
CA ILE A 164 -3.14 8.68 -0.40
C ILE A 164 -3.18 9.33 -1.79
N SER A 165 -3.13 8.55 -2.87
CA SER A 165 -3.29 9.05 -4.23
C SER A 165 -4.68 9.64 -4.43
N TRP A 166 -5.72 9.01 -3.90
CA TRP A 166 -7.09 9.55 -3.94
C TRP A 166 -7.19 10.89 -3.22
N VAL A 167 -6.60 10.99 -2.02
CA VAL A 167 -6.59 12.23 -1.23
C VAL A 167 -5.83 13.35 -1.96
N VAL A 168 -4.68 13.05 -2.57
CA VAL A 168 -3.90 14.05 -3.32
C VAL A 168 -4.66 14.52 -4.57
N LEU A 169 -5.30 13.61 -5.30
CA LEU A 169 -6.11 13.95 -6.47
C LEU A 169 -7.31 14.83 -6.06
N ALA A 170 -8.07 14.42 -5.04
CA ALA A 170 -9.23 15.16 -4.54
C ALA A 170 -8.88 16.58 -4.10
N ASN A 171 -7.78 16.73 -3.36
CA ASN A 171 -7.31 18.05 -2.93
C ASN A 171 -6.81 18.88 -4.11
N SER A 172 -6.15 18.27 -5.10
CA SER A 172 -5.69 18.98 -6.31
C SER A 172 -6.88 19.53 -7.12
N ILE A 173 -7.95 18.74 -7.26
CA ILE A 173 -9.20 19.15 -7.91
C ILE A 173 -9.85 20.29 -7.14
N THR A 174 -9.96 20.17 -5.82
CA THR A 174 -10.62 21.17 -4.97
C THR A 174 -9.83 22.48 -4.89
N LEU A 175 -8.49 22.41 -4.90
CA LEU A 175 -7.63 23.60 -4.91
C LEU A 175 -7.66 24.34 -6.24
N THR A 176 -8.03 23.68 -7.33
CA THR A 176 -8.17 24.31 -8.65
C THR A 176 -9.51 25.05 -8.71
N PRO A 177 -9.53 26.40 -8.67
CA PRO A 177 -10.77 27.13 -8.47
C PRO A 177 -11.79 26.86 -9.58
N GLY A 178 -13.03 26.59 -9.20
CA GLY A 178 -14.10 26.21 -10.13
C GLY A 178 -14.48 24.73 -10.05
N THR A 179 -13.79 23.93 -9.24
CA THR A 179 -14.17 22.55 -8.90
C THR A 179 -14.14 22.29 -7.39
N ILE A 180 -14.97 21.35 -6.93
CA ILE A 180 -14.99 20.84 -5.55
C ILE A 180 -15.25 19.33 -5.60
N THR A 181 -14.40 18.53 -4.98
CA THR A 181 -14.67 17.10 -4.78
C THR A 181 -15.73 16.94 -3.67
N ILE A 182 -16.85 16.30 -4.01
CA ILE A 182 -17.97 16.08 -3.08
C ILE A 182 -17.76 14.79 -2.29
N ASP A 183 -17.44 13.70 -3.00
CA ASP A 183 -17.34 12.37 -2.42
C ASP A 183 -16.41 11.48 -3.26
N ILE A 184 -15.85 10.46 -2.60
CA ILE A 184 -15.05 9.41 -3.21
C ILE A 184 -15.59 8.08 -2.69
N LYS A 185 -16.22 7.30 -3.56
CA LYS A 185 -16.83 6.03 -3.19
C LYS A 185 -16.38 4.93 -4.11
N ASP A 186 -15.76 3.89 -3.54
CA ASP A 186 -15.28 2.72 -4.29
C ASP A 186 -14.40 3.12 -5.50
N GLY A 187 -13.57 4.15 -5.41
CA GLY A 187 -12.76 4.66 -6.53
C GLY A 187 -13.55 5.44 -7.60
N GLU A 188 -14.78 5.86 -7.31
CA GLU A 188 -15.55 6.81 -8.13
C GLU A 188 -15.51 8.19 -7.48
N PHE A 189 -15.09 9.20 -8.24
CA PHE A 189 -15.03 10.58 -7.81
C PHE A 189 -16.29 11.32 -8.24
N TYR A 190 -16.91 12.03 -7.30
CA TYR A 190 -18.01 12.96 -7.55
C TYR A 190 -17.48 14.37 -7.39
N VAL A 191 -17.48 15.15 -8.47
CA VAL A 191 -16.93 16.51 -8.48
C VAL A 191 -17.98 17.50 -8.94
N HIS A 192 -18.19 18.54 -8.15
CA HIS A 192 -18.96 19.71 -8.57
C HIS A 192 -18.07 20.62 -9.41
N ALA A 193 -18.48 20.94 -10.64
CA ALA A 193 -17.82 21.90 -11.51
C ALA A 193 -18.71 23.12 -11.72
N LEU A 194 -18.13 24.31 -11.63
CA LEU A 194 -18.82 25.60 -11.75
C LEU A 194 -19.24 25.90 -13.19
N ALA A 195 -18.49 25.43 -14.18
CA ALA A 195 -18.75 25.65 -15.59
C ALA A 195 -18.31 24.45 -16.43
N LYS A 196 -18.93 24.29 -17.61
CA LYS A 196 -18.65 23.20 -18.54
C LYS A 196 -17.18 23.04 -18.91
N LYS A 197 -16.48 24.16 -19.16
CA LYS A 197 -15.04 24.12 -19.48
C LYS A 197 -14.22 23.42 -18.39
N VAL A 198 -14.49 23.71 -17.11
CA VAL A 198 -13.73 23.11 -16.00
C VAL A 198 -14.04 21.61 -15.88
N ALA A 199 -15.28 21.22 -16.16
CA ALA A 199 -15.67 19.82 -16.24
C ALA A 199 -14.93 19.09 -17.38
N ASP A 200 -14.85 19.71 -18.56
CA ASP A 200 -14.16 19.16 -19.72
C ASP A 200 -12.64 19.04 -19.46
N ASP A 201 -12.04 20.05 -18.81
CA ASP A 201 -10.62 20.03 -18.43
C ASP A 201 -10.30 18.88 -17.47
N LEU A 202 -11.20 18.55 -16.53
CA LEU A 202 -11.00 17.43 -15.61
C LEU A 202 -11.09 16.07 -16.33
N ASN A 203 -11.97 15.94 -17.32
CA ASN A 203 -12.13 14.71 -18.10
C ASN A 203 -10.89 14.37 -18.98
N THR A 204 -9.93 15.28 -19.13
CA THR A 204 -8.68 15.00 -19.85
C THR A 204 -7.78 13.98 -19.15
N GLY A 205 -7.94 13.80 -17.83
CA GLY A 205 -7.14 12.87 -17.04
C GLY A 205 -5.71 13.33 -16.73
N GLU A 206 -5.25 14.50 -17.22
CA GLU A 206 -3.84 14.93 -17.04
C GLU A 206 -3.44 15.04 -15.56
N MET A 207 -4.35 15.55 -14.72
CA MET A 207 -4.12 15.66 -13.28
C MET A 207 -3.99 14.28 -12.63
N GLU A 208 -4.86 13.34 -13.00
CA GLU A 208 -4.81 11.97 -12.51
C GLU A 208 -3.51 11.27 -12.92
N ASP A 209 -3.07 11.42 -14.17
CA ASP A 209 -1.81 10.85 -14.67
C ASP A 209 -0.61 11.35 -13.88
N ARG A 210 -0.59 12.65 -13.57
CA ARG A 210 0.49 13.25 -12.77
C ARG A 210 0.50 12.71 -11.35
N VAL A 211 -0.67 12.53 -10.73
CA VAL A 211 -0.78 11.92 -9.40
C VAL A 211 -0.35 10.46 -9.43
N ALA A 212 -0.80 9.69 -10.42
CA ALA A 212 -0.38 8.29 -10.60
C ALA A 212 1.15 8.18 -10.74
N HIS A 213 1.78 9.12 -11.43
CA HIS A 213 3.24 9.17 -11.54
C HIS A 213 3.92 9.45 -10.20
N ILE A 214 3.38 10.31 -9.33
CA ILE A 214 3.96 10.59 -8.00
C ILE A 214 4.05 9.32 -7.16
N PHE A 215 2.98 8.55 -7.14
CA PHE A 215 2.85 7.34 -6.31
C PHE A 215 3.27 6.05 -7.03
N MET A 216 3.77 6.17 -8.27
CA MET A 216 4.24 5.04 -9.10
C MET A 216 3.15 4.02 -9.42
N GLU A 217 1.89 4.44 -9.32
CA GLU A 217 0.73 3.67 -9.75
C GLU A 217 0.63 3.65 -11.29
N ALA A 218 1.26 4.63 -11.96
CA ALA A 218 1.40 4.69 -13.41
C ALA A 218 2.08 3.46 -14.04
N ASP A 219 3.06 2.83 -13.36
CA ASP A 219 3.83 1.72 -13.94
C ASP A 219 3.03 0.41 -14.02
N HIS A 220 2.04 0.23 -13.15
CA HIS A 220 1.08 -0.88 -13.24
C HIS A 220 0.03 -0.64 -14.35
N ILE A 221 -0.32 0.62 -14.60
CA ILE A 221 -1.30 1.03 -15.61
C ILE A 221 -0.78 0.75 -17.03
N TYR A 222 0.49 1.05 -17.35
CA TYR A 222 1.05 0.72 -18.67
C TYR A 222 1.11 -0.78 -18.94
N VAL A 223 1.38 -1.59 -17.93
CA VAL A 223 1.40 -3.05 -18.08
C VAL A 223 -0.02 -3.58 -18.28
N GLN A 224 -0.99 -3.08 -17.52
CA GLN A 224 -2.38 -3.51 -17.63
C GLN A 224 -3.02 -3.08 -18.96
N ASP A 225 -2.84 -1.82 -19.37
CA ASP A 225 -3.31 -1.32 -20.67
C ASP A 225 -2.72 -2.14 -21.81
N VAL A 226 -1.40 -2.39 -21.80
CA VAL A 226 -0.74 -3.24 -22.80
C VAL A 226 -1.25 -4.69 -22.76
N LEU A 227 -1.50 -5.24 -21.58
CA LEU A 227 -2.06 -6.58 -21.42
C LEU A 227 -3.52 -6.67 -21.87
N ASP A 228 -4.31 -5.61 -21.74
CA ASP A 228 -5.72 -5.57 -22.14
C ASP A 228 -5.87 -5.41 -23.67
N VAL A 229 -4.95 -4.68 -24.33
CA VAL A 229 -4.89 -4.63 -25.80
C VAL A 229 -4.15 -5.81 -26.45
N ALA A 230 -3.28 -6.54 -25.73
CA ALA A 230 -2.53 -7.68 -26.29
C ALA A 230 -3.44 -8.76 -26.94
N PRO A 231 -4.58 -9.15 -26.35
CA PRO A 231 -5.54 -10.06 -26.96
C PRO A 231 -6.10 -9.54 -28.28
N ILE A 232 -6.38 -8.24 -28.37
CA ILE A 232 -6.93 -7.59 -29.58
C ILE A 232 -5.91 -7.66 -30.72
N PHE A 233 -4.65 -7.33 -30.45
CA PHE A 233 -3.57 -7.48 -31.43
C PHE A 233 -3.32 -8.95 -31.82
N GLY A 234 -3.51 -9.88 -30.88
CA GLY A 234 -3.45 -11.32 -31.16
C GLY A 234 -4.55 -11.80 -32.11
N VAL A 235 -5.75 -11.24 -32.02
CA VAL A 235 -6.87 -11.53 -32.93
C VAL A 235 -6.62 -10.90 -34.32
N LEU A 236 -6.16 -9.65 -34.37
CA LEU A 236 -5.83 -8.97 -35.63
C LEU A 236 -4.68 -9.67 -36.40
N ARG A 237 -3.70 -10.24 -35.68
CA ARG A 237 -2.59 -10.99 -36.26
C ARG A 237 -2.99 -12.37 -36.79
N LYS A 238 -4.10 -12.96 -36.32
CA LYS A 238 -4.61 -14.25 -36.82
C LYS A 238 -5.61 -14.09 -37.98
N GLY A 239 -6.00 -12.87 -38.32
CA GLY A 239 -6.92 -12.53 -39.41
C GLY A 239 -6.25 -12.02 -40.69
N ILE A 240 -4.91 -12.04 -40.75
CA ILE A 240 -4.06 -11.77 -41.93
C ILE A 240 -3.26 -13.03 -42.21
#